data_AF-G5K3Q8-F1
#
_entry.id   AF-G5K3Q8-F1
#
_cell.length_a   1.000
_cell.length_b   1.000
_cell.length_c   1.000
_cell.angle_alpha   90.00
_cell.angle_beta   90.00
_cell.angle_gamma   90.00
#
_symmetry.space_group_name_H-M   'P 1'
#
loop_
_entity.id
_entity.type
_entity.pdbx_description
1 polymer ?
#
loop_
_entity_poly.entity_id
_entity_poly.type
_entity_poly.pdbx_seq_one_letter_code
_entity_poly.pdbx_strand_id
1 'polypeptide(L)'
;MGKGSLPSVGVEWYAKGGIMTAPTLFGMNGNNAMVGGEAGPEAVLPLNKNTLGQIGEGIYSATDSEVGSSVLVELLTEVVDLLGMLVDKDPDFYLDGDSIVAKTWSKTKDKIELATSRNRRLRGDVNV
;
A
#
# COMPACT_ATOMS: atom_id res chain seq x y z
N MET A 1 -39.36 -24.42 -66.15
CA MET A 1 -38.18 -23.53 -66.05
C MET A 1 -37.90 -23.28 -64.58
N GLY A 2 -37.04 -24.11 -63.96
CA GLY A 2 -36.63 -23.92 -62.57
C GLY A 2 -35.63 -22.77 -62.50
N LYS A 3 -36.04 -21.61 -61.97
CA LYS A 3 -35.14 -20.51 -61.68
C LYS A 3 -34.36 -20.88 -60.41
N GLY A 4 -33.29 -21.65 -60.58
CA GLY A 4 -32.29 -21.83 -59.54
C GLY A 4 -31.70 -20.46 -59.25
N SER A 5 -32.07 -19.86 -58.12
CA SER A 5 -31.43 -18.65 -57.61
C SER A 5 -29.95 -18.97 -57.42
N LEU A 6 -29.07 -18.32 -58.18
CA LEU A 6 -27.63 -18.41 -57.95
C LEU A 6 -27.38 -18.05 -56.47
N PRO A 7 -26.66 -18.88 -55.71
CA PRO A 7 -26.22 -18.51 -54.37
C PRO A 7 -25.43 -17.21 -54.47
N SER A 8 -25.88 -16.16 -53.77
CA SER A 8 -25.13 -14.91 -53.66
C SER A 8 -24.22 -14.99 -52.45
N VAL A 9 -22.92 -14.71 -52.64
CA VAL A 9 -21.95 -14.62 -51.54
C VAL A 9 -21.86 -13.16 -51.12
N GLY A 10 -22.36 -12.83 -49.94
CA GLY A 10 -22.15 -11.54 -49.29
C GLY A 10 -20.87 -11.57 -48.47
N VAL A 11 -19.99 -10.57 -48.65
CA VAL A 11 -18.83 -10.38 -47.78
C VAL A 11 -19.12 -9.19 -46.88
N GLU A 12 -19.46 -9.46 -45.62
CA GLU A 12 -19.59 -8.45 -44.58
C GLU A 12 -18.26 -8.33 -43.82
N TRP A 13 -17.66 -7.15 -43.86
CA TRP A 13 -16.37 -6.89 -43.21
C TRP A 13 -16.60 -6.54 -41.73
N TYR A 14 -16.45 -7.51 -40.84
CA TYR A 14 -16.54 -7.31 -39.38
C TYR A 14 -15.26 -6.72 -38.77
N ALA A 15 -14.65 -5.72 -39.40
CA ALA A 15 -13.49 -5.00 -38.82
C ALA A 15 -13.82 -4.32 -37.48
N LYS A 16 -15.11 -4.17 -37.18
CA LYS A 16 -15.64 -3.63 -35.92
C LYS A 16 -15.83 -4.69 -34.82
N GLY A 17 -15.54 -5.95 -35.11
CA GLY A 17 -15.87 -7.08 -34.24
C GLY A 17 -17.28 -7.62 -34.48
N GLY A 18 -17.69 -8.59 -33.66
CA GLY A 18 -19.01 -9.22 -33.76
C GLY A 18 -19.27 -10.22 -32.63
N ILE A 19 -20.52 -10.67 -32.51
CA ILE A 19 -20.92 -11.71 -31.56
C ILE A 19 -21.44 -12.91 -32.35
N MET A 20 -20.84 -14.08 -32.11
CA MET A 20 -21.26 -15.37 -32.64
C MET A 20 -22.28 -15.97 -31.66
N THR A 21 -23.56 -15.92 -32.01
CA THR A 21 -24.67 -16.43 -31.18
C THR A 21 -25.14 -17.82 -31.57
N ALA A 22 -24.60 -18.37 -32.66
CA ALA A 22 -24.86 -19.69 -33.19
C ALA A 22 -23.56 -20.21 -33.86
N PRO A 23 -23.46 -21.51 -34.20
CA PRO A 23 -22.31 -22.06 -34.90
C PRO A 23 -21.98 -21.25 -36.15
N THR A 24 -20.88 -20.50 -36.10
CA THR A 24 -20.50 -19.51 -37.10
C THR A 24 -19.10 -19.83 -37.62
N LEU A 25 -18.98 -20.00 -38.93
CA LEU A 25 -17.68 -20.12 -39.58
C LEU A 25 -17.02 -18.74 -39.63
N PHE A 26 -15.90 -18.55 -38.93
CA PHE A 26 -15.24 -17.24 -38.82
C PHE A 26 -13.92 -17.16 -39.59
N GLY A 27 -13.39 -18.28 -40.08
CA GLY A 27 -12.16 -18.27 -40.87
C GLY A 27 -11.75 -19.64 -41.41
N MET A 28 -10.63 -19.66 -42.12
CA MET A 28 -9.99 -20.88 -42.63
C MET A 28 -8.51 -20.88 -42.24
N ASN A 29 -8.01 -22.00 -41.74
CA ASN A 29 -6.60 -22.24 -41.45
C ASN A 29 -6.09 -23.40 -42.33
N GLY A 30 -5.49 -23.05 -43.47
CA GLY A 30 -5.15 -24.02 -44.51
C GLY A 30 -6.41 -24.69 -45.06
N ASN A 31 -6.47 -26.03 -44.97
CA ASN A 31 -7.63 -26.81 -45.39
C ASN A 31 -8.70 -26.98 -44.30
N ASN A 32 -8.50 -26.41 -43.10
CA ASN A 32 -9.42 -26.57 -41.99
C ASN A 32 -10.30 -25.32 -41.83
N ALA A 33 -11.61 -25.52 -41.78
CA ALA A 33 -12.59 -24.49 -41.50
C ALA A 33 -12.66 -24.24 -39.97
N MET A 34 -12.69 -22.98 -39.53
CA MET A 34 -12.75 -22.62 -38.11
C MET A 34 -14.15 -22.12 -37.74
N VAL A 35 -14.80 -22.82 -36.82
CA VAL A 35 -16.16 -22.55 -36.35
C VAL A 35 -16.12 -22.16 -34.88
N GLY A 36 -16.92 -21.16 -34.49
CA GLY A 36 -17.09 -20.71 -33.11
C GLY A 36 -18.56 -20.40 -32.80
N GLY A 37 -18.86 -20.00 -31.58
CA GLY A 37 -20.23 -19.76 -31.10
C GLY A 37 -20.98 -21.03 -30.71
N GLU A 38 -20.27 -22.13 -30.44
CA GLU A 38 -20.86 -23.41 -30.01
C GLU A 38 -21.08 -23.45 -28.49
N ALA A 39 -20.30 -22.70 -27.70
CA ALA A 39 -20.40 -22.64 -26.25
C ALA A 39 -21.34 -21.52 -25.74
N GLY A 40 -22.23 -21.03 -26.61
CA GLY A 40 -23.07 -19.85 -26.36
C GLY A 40 -22.51 -18.60 -27.05
N PRO A 41 -22.91 -17.40 -26.61
CA PRO A 41 -22.45 -16.16 -27.22
C PRO A 41 -20.95 -15.95 -27.05
N GLU A 42 -20.22 -15.99 -28.16
CA GLU A 42 -18.77 -15.73 -28.22
C GLU A 42 -18.49 -14.42 -28.97
N ALA A 43 -17.49 -13.64 -28.57
CA ALA A 43 -17.20 -12.34 -29.17
C ALA A 43 -15.88 -12.32 -29.94
N VAL A 44 -15.89 -11.72 -31.13
CA VAL A 44 -14.68 -11.32 -31.86
C VAL A 44 -14.42 -9.86 -31.55
N LEU A 45 -13.34 -9.59 -30.83
CA LEU A 45 -13.01 -8.26 -30.33
C LEU A 45 -11.82 -7.66 -31.07
N PRO A 46 -11.94 -6.42 -31.60
CA PRO A 46 -10.80 -5.72 -32.18
C PRO A 46 -9.76 -5.37 -31.11
N LEU A 47 -8.48 -5.64 -31.40
CA LEU A 47 -7.37 -5.33 -30.50
C LEU A 47 -6.93 -3.87 -30.64
N ASN A 48 -7.80 -2.95 -30.24
CA ASN A 48 -7.52 -1.50 -30.22
C ASN A 48 -7.45 -0.96 -28.79
N LYS A 49 -6.92 0.26 -28.66
CA LYS A 49 -6.72 0.93 -27.37
C LYS A 49 -8.02 1.09 -26.56
N ASN A 50 -9.16 1.34 -27.21
CA ASN A 50 -10.43 1.51 -26.52
C ASN A 50 -10.93 0.18 -25.94
N THR A 51 -10.94 -0.88 -26.75
CA THR A 51 -11.40 -2.22 -26.31
C THR A 51 -10.49 -2.80 -25.23
N LEU A 52 -9.17 -2.76 -25.44
CA LEU A 52 -8.21 -3.24 -24.45
C LEU A 52 -8.17 -2.36 -23.20
N GLY A 53 -8.36 -1.05 -23.36
CA GLY A 53 -8.45 -0.08 -22.27
C GLY A 53 -9.64 -0.37 -21.36
N GLN A 54 -10.84 -0.56 -21.91
CA GLN A 54 -12.04 -0.89 -21.14
C GLN A 54 -11.91 -2.22 -20.39
N ILE A 55 -11.34 -3.25 -21.01
CA ILE A 55 -11.09 -4.53 -20.34
C ILE A 55 -10.07 -4.35 -19.20
N GLY A 56 -8.97 -3.64 -19.46
CA GLY A 56 -7.95 -3.35 -18.46
C GLY A 56 -8.48 -2.55 -17.28
N GLU A 57 -9.32 -1.54 -17.55
CA GLU A 57 -9.99 -0.74 -16.51
C GLU A 57 -10.96 -1.60 -15.69
N GLY A 58 -11.78 -2.44 -16.32
CA GLY A 58 -12.67 -3.35 -15.61
C GLY A 58 -11.92 -4.34 -14.70
N ILE A 59 -10.80 -4.88 -15.18
CA ILE A 59 -9.92 -5.73 -14.37
C ILE A 59 -9.35 -4.92 -13.20
N TYR A 60 -8.77 -3.74 -13.49
CA TYR A 60 -8.21 -2.86 -12.46
C TYR A 60 -9.24 -2.53 -11.40
N SER A 61 -10.43 -2.07 -11.76
CA SER A 61 -11.50 -1.76 -10.81
C SER A 61 -11.95 -2.96 -9.98
N ALA A 62 -12.02 -4.15 -10.58
CA ALA A 62 -12.37 -5.37 -9.85
C ALA A 62 -11.27 -5.79 -8.86
N THR A 63 -9.99 -5.56 -9.19
CA THR A 63 -8.85 -5.90 -8.34
C THR A 63 -8.49 -4.83 -7.31
N ASP A 64 -8.69 -3.55 -7.63
CA ASP A 64 -8.41 -2.39 -6.78
C ASP A 64 -9.48 -2.20 -5.69
N SER A 65 -10.58 -2.95 -5.79
CA SER A 65 -11.62 -3.03 -4.75
C SER A 65 -11.17 -3.81 -3.49
N GLU A 66 -9.97 -4.39 -3.47
CA GLU A 66 -9.43 -5.06 -2.29
C GLU A 66 -8.62 -4.10 -1.40
N VAL A 67 -9.33 -3.38 -0.50
CA VAL A 67 -9.03 -3.23 0.95
C VAL A 67 -7.67 -2.65 1.40
N GLY A 68 -6.68 -2.47 0.52
CA GLY A 68 -5.32 -2.06 0.88
C GLY A 68 -5.15 -0.56 1.03
N SER A 69 -5.66 0.24 0.10
CA SER A 69 -5.39 1.69 0.11
C SER A 69 -6.10 2.43 1.25
N SER A 70 -7.34 2.08 1.59
CA SER A 70 -8.07 2.78 2.66
C SER A 70 -7.45 2.53 4.03
N VAL A 71 -7.14 1.28 4.37
CA VAL A 71 -6.51 0.92 5.65
C VAL A 71 -5.11 1.53 5.77
N LEU A 72 -4.33 1.53 4.69
CA LEU A 72 -3.00 2.16 4.69
C LEU A 72 -3.09 3.68 4.86
N VAL A 73 -4.07 4.35 4.24
CA VAL A 73 -4.27 5.81 4.41
C VAL A 73 -4.71 6.15 5.83
N GLU A 74 -5.58 5.34 6.44
CA GLU A 74 -5.99 5.51 7.84
C GLU A 74 -4.81 5.34 8.80
N LEU A 75 -4.02 4.28 8.64
CA LEU A 75 -2.82 4.05 9.45
C LEU A 75 -1.78 5.17 9.28
N LEU A 76 -1.58 5.66 8.05
CA LEU A 76 -0.66 6.77 7.79
C LEU A 76 -1.16 8.07 8.43
N THR A 77 -2.47 8.30 8.45
CA THR A 77 -3.07 9.46 9.12
C THR A 77 -2.81 9.40 10.63
N GLU A 78 -3.05 8.25 11.26
CA GLU A 78 -2.79 8.06 12.69
C GLU A 78 -1.30 8.26 13.05
N VAL A 79 -0.38 7.75 12.22
CA VAL A 79 1.05 7.97 12.41
C VAL A 79 1.41 9.45 12.33
N VAL A 80 0.86 10.18 11.35
CA VAL A 80 1.11 11.63 11.21
C VAL A 80 0.57 12.40 12.42
N ASP A 81 -0.61 12.06 12.92
CA ASP A 81 -1.20 12.70 14.10
C ASP A 81 -0.34 12.47 15.35
N LEU A 82 0.12 11.24 15.57
CA LEU A 82 1.03 10.92 16.67
C LEU A 82 2.35 11.69 16.56
N LEU A 83 2.91 11.80 15.35
CA LEU A 83 4.12 12.59 15.14
C LEU A 83 3.89 14.07 15.43
N GLY A 84 2.74 14.63 15.04
CA GLY A 84 2.35 16.00 15.40
C GLY A 84 2.29 16.19 16.92
N MET A 85 1.64 15.27 17.63
CA MET A 85 1.58 15.29 19.10
C MET A 85 2.96 15.21 19.75
N LEU A 86 3.90 14.46 19.16
CA LEU A 86 5.28 14.35 19.66
C LEU A 86 6.07 15.65 19.45
N VAL A 87 5.87 16.33 18.32
CA VAL A 87 6.54 17.61 18.03
C VAL A 87 6.08 18.71 18.99
N ASP A 88 4.78 18.75 19.31
CA ASP A 88 4.22 19.75 20.23
C ASP A 88 4.54 19.48 21.69
N LYS A 89 5.03 18.27 22.01
CA LYS A 89 5.35 17.90 23.38
C LYS A 89 6.71 18.47 23.76
N ASP A 90 6.70 19.44 24.68
CA ASP A 90 7.90 19.93 25.34
C ASP A 90 8.52 18.79 26.20
N PRO A 91 9.74 18.30 25.86
CA PRO A 91 10.40 17.25 26.63
C PRO A 91 11.09 17.78 27.88
N ASP A 92 11.02 19.09 28.17
CA ASP A 92 11.70 19.69 29.31
C ASP A 92 11.21 19.08 30.62
N PHE A 93 12.07 18.25 31.21
CA PHE A 93 11.83 17.68 32.52
C PHE A 93 12.29 18.66 33.58
N TYR A 94 11.33 19.38 34.18
CA TYR A 94 11.64 20.28 35.27
C TYR A 94 12.06 19.49 36.52
N LEU A 95 13.35 19.56 36.83
CA LEU A 95 13.96 18.95 38.01
C LEU A 95 14.12 19.99 39.11
N ASP A 96 13.51 19.76 40.27
CA ASP A 96 13.76 20.55 41.46
C ASP A 96 15.17 20.28 42.00
N GLY A 97 16.08 21.21 41.71
CA GLY A 97 17.48 21.14 42.10
C GLY A 97 17.68 21.00 43.62
N ASP A 98 16.85 21.68 44.42
CA ASP A 98 16.97 21.64 45.87
C ASP A 98 16.61 20.25 46.42
N SER A 99 15.54 19.65 45.89
CA SER A 99 15.15 18.28 46.23
C SER A 99 16.19 17.24 45.79
N ILE A 100 16.80 17.40 44.60
CA ILE A 100 17.90 16.54 44.15
C ILE A 100 19.09 16.66 45.09
N VAL A 101 19.52 17.88 45.41
CA VAL A 101 20.66 18.12 46.30
C VAL A 101 20.36 17.57 47.68
N ALA A 102 19.17 17.79 48.24
CA ALA A 102 18.79 17.27 49.55
C ALA A 102 18.82 15.74 49.62
N LYS A 103 18.26 15.06 48.60
CA LYS A 103 18.28 13.59 48.50
C LYS A 103 19.68 13.03 48.23
N THR A 104 20.51 13.75 47.48
CA THR A 104 21.88 13.32 47.19
C THR A 104 22.78 13.54 48.41
N TRP A 105 22.60 14.65 49.11
CA TRP A 105 23.29 14.98 50.35
C TRP A 105 23.02 13.95 51.44
N SER A 106 21.74 13.58 51.66
CA SER A 106 21.40 12.57 52.66
C SER A 106 22.07 11.20 52.42
N LYS A 107 22.32 10.85 51.15
CA LYS A 107 23.02 9.60 50.79
C LYS A 107 24.54 9.69 50.84
N THR A 108 25.11 10.89 50.73
CA THR A 108 26.55 11.07 50.52
C THR A 108 27.26 11.74 51.71
N LYS A 109 26.50 12.38 52.61
CA LYS A 109 27.00 13.14 53.77
C LYS A 109 28.02 12.36 54.59
N ASP A 110 27.69 11.14 55.03
CA ASP A 110 28.59 10.37 55.90
C ASP A 110 29.94 10.07 55.23
N LYS A 111 29.93 9.81 53.92
CA LYS A 111 31.17 9.57 53.15
C LYS A 111 31.99 10.84 53.03
N ILE A 112 31.35 11.98 52.81
CA ILE A 112 31.98 13.30 52.72
C ILE A 112 32.60 13.67 54.07
N GLU A 113 31.86 13.48 55.17
CA GLU A 113 32.34 13.77 56.53
C GLU A 113 33.51 12.87 56.92
N LEU A 114 33.45 11.58 56.59
CA LEU A 114 34.56 10.64 56.79
C LEU A 114 35.79 11.01 55.98
N ALA A 115 35.64 11.37 54.71
CA ALA A 115 36.74 11.80 53.86
C ALA A 115 37.37 13.12 54.35
N THR A 116 36.53 14.08 54.75
CA THR A 116 36.96 15.37 55.30
C THR A 116 37.75 15.19 56.59
N SER A 117 37.24 14.34 57.50
CA SER A 117 37.91 14.01 58.77
C SER A 117 39.25 13.30 58.53
N ARG A 118 39.31 12.38 57.57
CA ARG A 118 40.55 11.71 57.17
C ARG A 118 41.57 12.71 56.61
N ASN A 119 41.15 13.59 55.71
CA ASN A 119 42.03 14.59 55.10
C ASN A 119 42.58 15.58 56.14
N ARG A 120 41.76 16.01 57.11
CA ARG A 120 42.21 16.87 58.21
C ARG A 120 43.30 16.20 59.04
N ARG A 121 43.11 14.91 59.37
CA ARG A 121 44.11 14.11 60.11
C ARG A 121 45.41 13.94 59.32
N LEU A 122 45.32 13.74 58.01
CA LEU A 122 46.49 13.59 57.14
C LEU A 122 47.26 14.90 56.92
N ARG A 123 46.56 16.04 56.98
CA ARG A 123 47.16 17.38 56.86
C ARG A 123 47.82 17.88 58.14
N GLY A 124 47.74 17.13 59.24
CA GLY A 124 48.39 17.49 60.51
C GLY A 124 47.73 18.66 61.24
N ASP A 125 46.46 18.98 60.93
CA ASP A 125 45.71 20.02 61.63
C ASP A 125 45.36 19.53 63.04
N VAL A 126 46.26 19.80 63.99
CA VAL A 126 46.01 19.72 65.44
C VAL A 126 45.35 21.04 65.82
N ASN A 127 44.05 21.03 66.16
CA ASN A 127 43.36 22.22 66.65
C ASN A 127 44.10 22.80 67.87
N VAL A 128 44.42 24.10 67.80
CA VAL A 128 44.33 25.00 68.95
C VAL A 128 42.86 25.37 69.11
#